data_AF-A0A7S4ETQ2-F1
#
_entry.id   AF-A0A7S4ETQ2-F1
#
_cell.length_a   1.000
_cell.length_b   1.000
_cell.length_c   1.000
_cell.angle_alpha   90.00
_cell.angle_beta   90.00
_cell.angle_gamma   90.00
#
_symmetry.space_group_name_H-M   'P 1'
#
loop_
_entity.id
_entity.type
_entity.pdbx_description
1 polymer ?
#
loop_
_entity_poly.entity_id
_entity_poly.type
_entity_poly.pdbx_seq_one_letter_code
_entity_poly.pdbx_strand_id
1 'polypeptide(L)'
;HSHRAMAPGGRRRQQWPPFTLLLLGLVLLVLCYRLISGPVPSAPSSPMRQTAFEGPPLDGLETEMSAALPLCAIADLHGDLVHTLEALRLCGLVDEHGHWSAGSRRAVQLGDVLDRGNASIATLEKLWELRDEAAAAGGEFTLLIGNHELMNMQGRLFYVHGYARRGGQHSGELARIGGEVVWRQRLDPHTGDIGRRLVDQPAVVVRGEGECRTMFVHAGVRFRDAEKYKTVEALNRALREQILQGSGSRAVAYKCPRLGHLRVLSGAEGS
;
A
#
# COMPACT_ATOMS: atom_id res chain seq x y z
N HIS A 1 88.29 28.56 31.41
CA HIS A 1 87.91 29.06 30.07
C HIS A 1 86.86 28.10 29.51
N SER A 2 85.55 28.25 29.71
CA SER A 2 84.62 29.24 29.15
C SER A 2 84.73 29.40 27.63
N HIS A 3 84.03 28.56 26.86
CA HIS A 3 83.50 28.97 25.56
C HIS A 3 82.07 28.45 25.37
N ARG A 4 81.19 29.43 25.19
CA ARG A 4 79.74 29.39 25.00
C ARG A 4 79.52 29.92 23.58
N ALA A 5 78.88 29.16 22.70
CA ALA A 5 78.32 29.59 21.40
C ALA A 5 77.65 28.37 20.76
N MET A 6 76.52 28.40 20.06
CA MET A 6 75.50 29.41 19.74
C MET A 6 74.25 28.59 19.34
N ALA A 7 73.05 29.06 19.69
CA ALA A 7 71.79 28.39 19.36
C ALA A 7 71.47 28.50 17.86
N PRO A 8 70.93 27.45 17.20
CA PRO A 8 70.35 27.59 15.86
C PRO A 8 68.93 28.18 15.97
N GLY A 9 68.69 29.23 15.19
CA GLY A 9 67.46 30.02 15.18
C GLY A 9 66.19 29.19 14.99
N GLY A 10 65.26 29.36 15.90
CA GLY A 10 63.91 28.81 15.78
C GLY A 10 63.18 29.46 14.61
N ARG A 11 62.89 28.68 13.56
CA ARG A 11 61.79 29.00 12.64
C ARG A 11 60.50 28.80 13.42
N ARG A 12 59.84 29.89 13.84
CA ARG A 12 58.44 29.83 14.28
C ARG A 12 57.62 29.28 13.10
N ARG A 13 57.22 28.00 13.16
CA ARG A 13 56.12 27.52 12.32
C ARG A 13 54.90 28.32 12.74
N GLN A 14 54.42 29.16 11.84
CA GLN A 14 53.16 29.90 12.03
C GLN A 14 52.06 28.85 12.15
N GLN A 15 51.65 28.55 13.38
CA GLN A 15 50.54 27.66 13.66
C GLN A 15 49.27 28.46 13.39
N TRP A 16 48.59 28.14 12.29
CA TRP A 16 47.30 28.73 11.98
C TRP A 16 46.30 28.22 13.03
N PRO A 17 45.49 29.08 13.65
CA PRO A 17 44.48 28.61 14.60
C PRO A 17 43.57 27.57 13.90
N PRO A 18 43.08 26.55 14.63
CA PRO A 18 42.33 25.44 14.04
C PRO A 18 41.10 25.91 13.24
N PHE A 19 40.55 27.08 13.61
CA PHE A 19 39.42 27.72 12.93
C PHE A 19 39.75 28.21 11.51
N THR A 20 40.99 28.60 11.21
CA THR A 20 41.36 29.12 9.88
C THR A 20 41.32 28.04 8.80
N LEU A 21 41.74 26.81 9.13
CA LEU A 21 41.67 25.68 8.19
C LEU A 21 40.23 25.22 7.96
N LEU A 22 39.39 25.32 8.99
CA LEU A 22 37.96 24.98 8.92
C LEU A 22 37.20 25.99 8.05
N LEU A 23 37.52 27.29 8.17
CA LEU A 23 36.93 28.34 7.34
C LEU A 23 37.38 28.23 5.88
N LEU A 24 38.66 27.94 5.63
CA LEU A 24 39.17 27.66 4.28
C LEU A 24 38.51 26.44 3.66
N GLY A 25 38.29 25.37 4.44
CA GLY A 25 37.57 24.19 4.00
C GLY A 25 36.11 24.47 3.64
N LEU A 26 35.41 25.27 4.45
CA LEU A 26 34.03 25.67 4.17
C LEU A 26 33.93 26.53 2.90
N VAL A 27 34.85 27.48 2.73
CA VAL A 27 34.90 28.35 1.54
C VAL A 27 35.16 27.53 0.27
N LEU A 28 36.11 26.58 0.32
CA LEU A 28 36.37 25.66 -0.78
C LEU A 28 35.15 24.79 -1.11
N LEU A 29 34.44 24.29 -0.10
CA LEU A 29 33.25 23.47 -0.29
C LEU A 29 32.10 24.25 -0.93
N VAL A 30 31.88 25.51 -0.52
CA VAL A 30 30.88 26.40 -1.14
C VAL A 30 31.27 26.76 -2.58
N LEU A 31 32.55 27.02 -2.85
CA LEU A 31 33.06 27.27 -4.21
C LEU A 31 32.90 26.03 -5.10
N CYS A 32 33.25 24.83 -4.61
CA CYS A 32 33.03 23.58 -5.32
C CYS A 32 31.54 23.35 -5.58
N TYR A 33 30.67 23.58 -4.60
CA TYR A 33 29.22 23.48 -4.79
C TYR A 33 28.72 24.45 -5.86
N ARG A 34 29.18 25.71 -5.86
CA ARG A 34 28.83 26.72 -6.88
C ARG A 34 29.33 26.38 -8.28
N LEU A 35 30.49 25.72 -8.38
CA LEU A 35 31.07 25.29 -9.67
C LEU A 35 30.41 24.02 -10.23
N ILE A 36 29.98 23.11 -9.36
CA ILE A 36 29.30 21.86 -9.75
C ILE A 36 27.81 22.10 -10.01
N SER A 37 27.16 22.90 -9.17
CA SER A 37 25.74 23.23 -9.24
C SER A 37 25.50 24.50 -10.07
N GLY A 38 26.02 24.53 -11.31
CA GLY A 38 25.82 25.65 -12.24
C GLY A 38 24.38 26.20 -12.23
N PRO A 39 24.16 27.48 -12.58
CA PRO A 39 22.87 28.13 -12.40
C PRO A 39 21.74 27.29 -13.00
N VAL A 40 20.76 26.96 -12.15
CA VAL A 40 19.56 26.23 -12.57
C VAL A 40 18.94 27.02 -13.72
N PRO A 41 18.83 26.46 -14.93
CA PRO A 41 18.17 27.15 -16.02
C PRO A 41 16.73 27.41 -15.58
N SER A 42 16.36 28.69 -15.50
CA SER A 42 14.98 29.09 -15.33
C SER A 42 14.17 28.46 -16.45
N ALA A 43 13.18 27.64 -16.11
CA ALA A 43 12.27 27.05 -17.07
C ALA A 43 11.72 28.18 -17.97
N PRO A 44 11.67 27.99 -19.31
CA PRO A 44 11.06 28.98 -20.17
C PRO A 44 9.59 29.13 -19.78
N SER A 45 9.24 30.32 -19.28
CA SER A 45 7.85 30.72 -19.09
C SER A 45 7.25 31.00 -20.47
N SER A 46 6.95 29.94 -21.21
CA SER A 46 5.97 30.03 -22.28
C SER A 46 4.64 30.42 -21.64
N PRO A 47 3.97 31.49 -22.08
CA PRO A 47 2.60 31.71 -21.67
C PRO A 47 1.79 30.55 -22.26
N MET A 48 1.54 29.53 -21.43
CA MET A 48 0.55 28.52 -21.75
C MET A 48 -0.76 29.30 -21.84
N ARG A 49 -1.21 29.55 -23.07
CA ARG A 49 -2.53 30.09 -23.31
C ARG A 49 -3.48 29.06 -22.72
N GLN A 50 -3.95 29.32 -21.50
CA GLN A 50 -5.15 28.69 -20.98
C GLN A 50 -6.26 29.16 -21.90
N THR A 51 -6.44 28.47 -23.02
CA THR A 51 -7.77 28.30 -23.54
C THR A 51 -8.45 27.45 -22.49
N ALA A 52 -9.11 28.10 -21.53
CA ALA A 52 -10.17 27.46 -20.80
C ALA A 52 -11.05 26.82 -21.89
N PHE A 53 -11.07 25.49 -21.93
CA PHE A 53 -12.09 24.81 -22.69
C PHE A 53 -13.37 25.13 -21.92
N GLU A 54 -14.04 26.21 -22.30
CA GLU A 54 -15.43 26.44 -21.95
C GLU A 54 -16.19 25.30 -22.62
N GLY A 55 -16.24 24.16 -21.92
CA GLY A 55 -17.20 23.13 -22.22
C GLY A 55 -18.59 23.78 -22.24
N PRO A 56 -19.54 23.23 -23.01
CA PRO A 56 -20.89 23.75 -23.03
C PRO A 56 -21.41 23.87 -21.59
N PRO A 57 -22.23 24.92 -21.28
CA PRO A 57 -22.82 25.07 -19.96
C PRO A 57 -23.44 23.73 -19.54
N LEU A 58 -23.10 23.26 -18.34
CA LEU A 58 -23.73 22.07 -17.74
C LEU A 58 -25.17 22.38 -17.27
N ASP A 59 -25.74 23.49 -17.70
CA ASP A 59 -27.13 23.85 -17.49
C ASP A 59 -27.99 22.96 -18.41
N GLY A 60 -28.47 21.84 -17.87
CA GLY A 60 -29.40 20.94 -18.54
C GLY A 60 -29.06 19.45 -18.49
N LEU A 61 -27.94 19.05 -17.89
CA LEU A 61 -27.63 17.65 -17.60
C LEU A 61 -28.19 17.15 -16.26
N GLU A 62 -29.16 17.85 -15.69
CA GLU A 62 -30.00 17.33 -14.60
C GLU A 62 -31.12 16.42 -15.15
N THR A 63 -30.90 15.79 -16.31
CA THR A 63 -31.85 14.84 -16.87
C THR A 63 -31.49 13.45 -16.35
N GLU A 64 -32.08 13.11 -15.20
CA GLU A 64 -32.22 11.75 -14.67
C GLU A 64 -31.01 10.83 -14.88
N MET A 65 -29.85 11.20 -14.30
CA MET A 65 -29.06 10.14 -13.68
C MET A 65 -30.01 9.49 -12.68
N SER A 66 -30.48 8.28 -13.01
CA SER A 66 -31.13 7.39 -12.06
C SER A 66 -30.48 7.60 -10.69
N ALA A 67 -31.29 7.67 -9.63
CA ALA A 67 -30.88 7.81 -8.24
C ALA A 67 -30.04 6.60 -7.72
N ALA A 68 -29.28 5.95 -8.62
CA ALA A 68 -28.14 5.11 -8.33
C ALA A 68 -27.16 5.91 -7.47
N LEU A 69 -27.30 5.68 -6.17
CA LEU A 69 -26.43 6.20 -5.14
C LEU A 69 -24.95 6.02 -5.55
N PRO A 70 -24.10 7.05 -5.43
CA PRO A 70 -22.72 7.00 -5.90
C PRO A 70 -21.94 5.89 -5.17
N LEU A 71 -21.46 4.93 -5.96
CA LEU A 71 -20.58 3.83 -5.56
C LEU A 71 -19.16 4.36 -5.33
N CYS A 72 -18.61 4.17 -4.13
CA CYS A 72 -17.19 4.46 -3.87
C CYS A 72 -16.36 3.17 -3.94
N ALA A 73 -15.18 3.26 -4.55
CA ALA A 73 -14.17 2.22 -4.50
C ALA A 73 -12.89 2.76 -3.84
N ILE A 74 -12.34 2.02 -2.88
CA ILE A 74 -11.09 2.36 -2.18
C ILE A 74 -10.03 1.30 -2.48
N ALA A 75 -8.86 1.74 -2.95
CA ALA A 75 -7.73 0.88 -3.25
C ALA A 75 -6.94 0.49 -1.99
N ASP A 76 -5.70 0.04 -2.18
CA ASP A 76 -4.80 -0.49 -1.16
C ASP A 76 -4.72 0.41 0.09
N LEU A 77 -4.78 -0.22 1.27
CA LEU A 77 -4.81 0.47 2.57
C LEU A 77 -3.57 0.18 3.42
N HIS A 78 -2.97 -0.99 3.23
CA HIS A 78 -1.67 -1.36 3.81
C HIS A 78 -1.48 -0.98 5.29
N GLY A 79 -2.43 -1.39 6.12
CA GLY A 79 -2.33 -1.31 7.57
C GLY A 79 -2.17 0.10 8.12
N ASP A 80 -2.68 1.11 7.42
CA ASP A 80 -2.74 2.50 7.88
C ASP A 80 -4.17 2.87 8.27
N LEU A 81 -4.54 2.60 9.52
CA LEU A 81 -5.90 2.85 10.01
C LEU A 81 -6.29 4.33 9.96
N VAL A 82 -5.35 5.24 10.19
CA VAL A 82 -5.65 6.69 10.24
C VAL A 82 -6.02 7.17 8.85
N HIS A 83 -5.17 6.94 7.84
CA HIS A 83 -5.45 7.34 6.47
C HIS A 83 -6.59 6.52 5.85
N THR A 84 -6.82 5.29 6.31
CA THR A 84 -8.02 4.52 5.94
C THR A 84 -9.30 5.28 6.34
N LEU A 85 -9.41 5.72 7.59
CA LEU A 85 -10.60 6.46 8.04
C LEU A 85 -10.75 7.80 7.32
N GLU A 86 -9.66 8.48 7.01
CA GLU A 86 -9.69 9.70 6.19
C GLU A 86 -10.21 9.44 4.78
N ALA A 87 -9.69 8.41 4.10
CA ALA A 87 -10.16 8.02 2.76
C ALA A 87 -11.65 7.63 2.76
N LEU A 88 -12.09 6.89 3.77
CA LEU A 88 -13.50 6.51 3.94
C LEU A 88 -14.39 7.73 4.18
N ARG A 89 -13.94 8.73 4.96
CA ARG A 89 -14.66 10.00 5.16
C ARG A 89 -14.73 10.82 3.87
N LEU A 90 -13.65 10.87 3.08
CA LEU A 90 -13.65 11.55 1.78
C LEU A 90 -14.66 10.93 0.81
N CYS A 91 -14.90 9.62 0.89
CA CYS A 91 -15.97 8.94 0.16
C CYS A 91 -17.38 9.11 0.75
N GLY A 92 -17.49 9.74 1.94
CA GLY A 92 -18.73 9.87 2.69
C GLY A 92 -19.30 8.54 3.16
N LEU A 93 -18.43 7.57 3.49
CA LEU A 93 -18.83 6.25 3.97
C LEU A 93 -18.94 6.18 5.49
N VAL A 94 -18.11 6.96 6.19
CA VAL A 94 -18.06 6.98 7.66
C VAL A 94 -18.20 8.40 8.21
N ASP A 95 -18.70 8.51 9.43
CA ASP A 95 -18.85 9.76 10.16
C ASP A 95 -17.54 10.20 10.88
N GLU A 96 -17.63 11.26 11.67
CA GLU A 96 -16.51 11.77 12.48
C GLU A 96 -16.02 10.78 13.54
N HIS A 97 -16.82 9.78 13.93
CA HIS A 97 -16.47 8.73 14.88
C HIS A 97 -15.96 7.46 14.18
N GLY A 98 -16.03 7.42 12.84
CA GLY A 98 -15.63 6.29 12.03
C GLY A 98 -16.68 5.18 11.96
N HIS A 99 -17.95 5.48 12.20
CA HIS A 99 -19.07 4.54 11.99
C HIS A 99 -19.70 4.74 10.61
N TRP A 100 -20.27 3.68 10.05
CA TRP A 100 -20.96 3.74 8.77
C TRP A 100 -22.08 4.78 8.78
N SER A 101 -21.99 5.75 7.87
CA SER A 101 -22.94 6.85 7.73
C SER A 101 -23.51 6.96 6.32
N ALA A 102 -23.23 5.96 5.48
CA ALA A 102 -23.57 5.97 4.06
C ALA A 102 -24.99 5.42 3.77
N GLY A 103 -25.77 5.03 4.78
CA GLY A 103 -27.10 4.47 4.61
C GLY A 103 -27.09 3.24 3.70
N SER A 104 -27.95 3.24 2.67
CA SER A 104 -28.06 2.16 1.68
C SER A 104 -27.03 2.21 0.54
N ARG A 105 -26.01 3.07 0.63
CA ARG A 105 -24.96 3.16 -0.38
C ARG A 105 -24.17 1.86 -0.48
N ARG A 106 -23.59 1.65 -1.65
CA ARG A 106 -22.66 0.54 -1.93
C ARG A 106 -21.22 1.08 -1.97
N ALA A 107 -20.28 0.29 -1.48
CA ALA A 107 -18.85 0.58 -1.53
C ALA A 107 -18.03 -0.70 -1.76
N VAL A 108 -16.84 -0.57 -2.34
CA VAL A 108 -15.91 -1.69 -2.57
C VAL A 108 -14.50 -1.31 -2.12
N GLN A 109 -13.90 -2.11 -1.25
CA GLN A 109 -12.47 -2.06 -0.94
C GLN A 109 -11.76 -3.10 -1.81
N LEU A 110 -10.68 -2.73 -2.51
CA LEU A 110 -10.08 -3.51 -3.60
C LEU A 110 -9.00 -4.52 -3.17
N GLY A 111 -8.93 -4.91 -1.89
CA GLY A 111 -7.89 -5.77 -1.35
C GLY A 111 -6.62 -5.02 -0.94
N ASP A 112 -5.60 -5.75 -0.49
CA ASP A 112 -4.34 -5.19 0.00
C ASP A 112 -4.54 -4.26 1.22
N VAL A 113 -5.26 -4.80 2.20
CA VAL A 113 -5.48 -4.17 3.52
C VAL A 113 -4.30 -4.43 4.44
N LEU A 114 -3.72 -5.63 4.36
CA LEU A 114 -2.60 -6.03 5.22
C LEU A 114 -1.24 -5.49 4.73
N ASP A 115 -0.24 -5.62 5.61
CA ASP A 115 1.18 -5.35 5.38
C ASP A 115 1.58 -3.87 5.22
N ARG A 116 2.89 -3.63 5.24
CA ARG A 116 3.61 -2.34 5.19
C ARG A 116 3.36 -1.44 6.40
N GLY A 117 2.11 -1.09 6.69
CA GLY A 117 1.71 -0.29 7.84
C GLY A 117 1.74 -1.07 9.15
N ASN A 118 1.63 -0.34 10.25
CA ASN A 118 1.79 -0.87 11.60
C ASN A 118 0.47 -1.22 12.32
N ALA A 119 -0.66 -1.13 11.61
CA ALA A 119 -2.00 -1.36 12.12
C ALA A 119 -2.84 -2.29 11.22
N SER A 120 -2.19 -3.21 10.49
CA SER A 120 -2.84 -4.14 9.55
C SER A 120 -4.07 -4.84 10.14
N ILE A 121 -3.95 -5.38 11.35
CA ILE A 121 -5.04 -6.13 11.97
C ILE A 121 -6.17 -5.21 12.39
N ALA A 122 -5.85 -4.05 12.95
CA ALA A 122 -6.85 -3.06 13.38
C ALA A 122 -7.60 -2.48 12.18
N THR A 123 -6.91 -2.20 11.07
CA THR A 123 -7.56 -1.77 9.81
C THR A 123 -8.53 -2.85 9.31
N LEU A 124 -8.11 -4.11 9.27
CA LEU A 124 -8.97 -5.21 8.80
C LEU A 124 -10.20 -5.40 9.70
N GLU A 125 -10.02 -5.39 11.02
CA GLU A 125 -11.11 -5.49 11.99
C GLU A 125 -12.10 -4.33 11.84
N LYS A 126 -11.60 -3.10 11.63
CA LYS A 126 -12.47 -1.93 11.40
C LYS A 126 -13.26 -2.03 10.10
N LEU A 127 -12.65 -2.49 9.02
CA LEU A 127 -13.37 -2.68 7.75
C LEU A 127 -14.47 -3.75 7.86
N TRP A 128 -14.23 -4.79 8.64
CA TRP A 128 -15.24 -5.80 8.92
C TRP A 128 -16.41 -5.27 9.75
N GLU A 129 -16.13 -4.48 10.78
CA GLU A 129 -17.15 -3.76 11.54
C GLU A 129 -17.99 -2.88 10.62
N LEU A 130 -17.35 -2.05 9.79
CA LEU A 130 -18.03 -1.17 8.83
C LEU A 130 -18.88 -1.93 7.81
N ARG A 131 -18.43 -3.12 7.38
CA ARG A 131 -19.22 -3.98 6.50
C ARG A 131 -20.49 -4.46 7.19
N ASP A 132 -20.38 -4.87 8.45
CA ASP A 132 -21.50 -5.38 9.20
C ASP A 132 -22.49 -4.21 9.53
N GLU A 133 -21.99 -3.02 9.82
CA GLU A 133 -22.79 -1.78 9.96
C GLU A 133 -23.47 -1.37 8.65
N ALA A 134 -22.77 -1.43 7.52
CA ALA A 134 -23.32 -1.15 6.20
C ALA A 134 -24.51 -2.05 5.90
N ALA A 135 -24.37 -3.35 6.14
CA ALA A 135 -25.45 -4.32 5.96
C ALA A 135 -26.65 -4.02 6.87
N ALA A 136 -26.40 -3.65 8.13
CA ALA A 136 -27.47 -3.28 9.07
C ALA A 136 -28.23 -2.02 8.63
N ALA A 137 -27.57 -1.09 7.94
CA ALA A 137 -28.17 0.12 7.38
C ALA A 137 -28.85 -0.10 6.01
N GLY A 138 -28.89 -1.33 5.49
CA GLY A 138 -29.43 -1.66 4.17
C GLY A 138 -28.49 -1.28 3.01
N GLY A 139 -27.23 -0.97 3.31
CA GLY A 139 -26.16 -0.73 2.36
C GLY A 139 -25.30 -1.96 2.12
N GLU A 140 -24.17 -1.75 1.45
CA GLU A 140 -23.24 -2.83 1.13
C GLU A 140 -21.80 -2.30 1.13
N PHE A 141 -20.92 -2.91 1.91
CA PHE A 141 -19.48 -2.66 1.80
C PHE A 141 -18.75 -3.96 1.50
N THR A 142 -18.37 -4.15 0.24
CA THR A 142 -17.64 -5.34 -0.19
C THR A 142 -16.15 -5.16 0.06
N LEU A 143 -15.51 -6.14 0.70
CA LEU A 143 -14.06 -6.21 0.82
C LEU A 143 -13.54 -7.31 -0.11
N LEU A 144 -12.66 -6.94 -1.04
CA LEU A 144 -12.01 -7.89 -1.93
C LEU A 144 -10.73 -8.43 -1.32
N ILE A 145 -10.30 -9.59 -1.78
CA ILE A 145 -9.00 -10.14 -1.43
C ILE A 145 -7.91 -9.64 -2.40
N GLY A 146 -6.83 -9.09 -1.85
CA GLY A 146 -5.63 -8.69 -2.57
C GLY A 146 -4.53 -9.75 -2.52
N ASN A 147 -3.36 -9.44 -3.09
CA ASN A 147 -2.23 -10.36 -2.99
C ASN A 147 -1.61 -10.37 -1.60
N HIS A 148 -1.72 -9.30 -0.80
CA HIS A 148 -1.19 -9.28 0.56
C HIS A 148 -1.97 -10.18 1.52
N GLU A 149 -3.30 -10.27 1.39
CA GLU A 149 -4.09 -11.25 2.14
C GLU A 149 -3.69 -12.69 1.78
N LEU A 150 -3.52 -12.97 0.49
CA LEU A 150 -3.06 -14.29 0.02
C LEU A 150 -1.65 -14.61 0.52
N MET A 151 -0.71 -13.67 0.45
CA MET A 151 0.64 -13.85 0.96
C MET A 151 0.64 -14.15 2.46
N ASN A 152 -0.17 -13.45 3.24
CA ASN A 152 -0.27 -13.66 4.68
C ASN A 152 -0.87 -15.02 5.04
N MET A 153 -1.94 -15.45 4.36
CA MET A 153 -2.51 -16.81 4.55
C MET A 153 -1.54 -17.92 4.12
N GLN A 154 -0.69 -17.66 3.12
CA GLN A 154 0.42 -18.55 2.73
C GLN A 154 1.63 -18.46 3.68
N GLY A 155 1.58 -17.57 4.68
CA GLY A 155 2.65 -17.38 5.64
C GLY A 155 3.90 -16.71 5.05
N ARG A 156 3.75 -15.86 4.04
CA ARG A 156 4.81 -15.07 3.43
C ARG A 156 4.83 -13.67 4.05
N LEU A 157 5.66 -13.48 5.07
CA LEU A 157 5.59 -12.30 5.96
C LEU A 157 6.50 -11.14 5.54
N PHE A 158 7.04 -11.14 4.32
CA PHE A 158 8.12 -10.23 3.91
C PHE A 158 7.75 -8.74 4.00
N TYR A 159 6.46 -8.42 3.96
CA TYR A 159 5.95 -7.05 4.03
C TYR A 159 5.27 -6.73 5.36
N VAL A 160 5.15 -7.69 6.28
CA VAL A 160 4.56 -7.44 7.59
C VAL A 160 5.46 -6.45 8.33
N HIS A 161 4.88 -5.39 8.87
CA HIS A 161 5.64 -4.35 9.53
C HIS A 161 6.42 -4.90 10.74
N GLY A 162 7.74 -4.74 10.69
CA GLY A 162 8.65 -5.25 11.71
C GLY A 162 9.07 -6.71 11.51
N TYR A 163 8.77 -7.31 10.36
CA TYR A 163 9.39 -8.57 9.95
C TYR A 163 10.89 -8.38 9.68
N ALA A 164 11.70 -9.28 10.22
CA ALA A 164 13.14 -9.23 10.13
C ALA A 164 13.62 -10.39 9.24
N ARG A 165 14.34 -10.05 8.17
CA ARG A 165 14.89 -11.07 7.25
C ARG A 165 16.07 -11.77 7.91
N ARG A 166 16.31 -13.03 7.52
CA ARG A 166 17.49 -13.83 7.90
C ARG A 166 17.64 -14.05 9.41
N GLY A 167 16.53 -14.22 10.13
CA GLY A 167 16.55 -14.57 11.56
C GLY A 167 16.90 -13.42 12.50
N GLY A 168 16.81 -12.17 12.03
CA GLY A 168 16.88 -11.01 12.93
C GLY A 168 15.68 -10.94 13.87
N GLN A 169 15.77 -10.10 14.90
CA GLN A 169 14.69 -9.91 15.86
C GLN A 169 13.52 -9.12 15.24
N HIS A 170 12.31 -9.67 15.31
CA HIS A 170 11.09 -8.98 14.89
C HIS A 170 10.78 -7.78 15.78
N SER A 171 10.15 -6.76 15.20
CA SER A 171 9.75 -5.53 15.86
C SER A 171 8.34 -5.11 15.42
N GLY A 172 7.93 -3.88 15.78
CA GLY A 172 6.70 -3.27 15.24
C GLY A 172 5.42 -4.06 15.54
N GLU A 173 4.48 -4.01 14.60
CA GLU A 173 3.22 -4.76 14.67
C GLU A 173 3.45 -6.26 14.87
N LEU A 174 4.38 -6.86 14.12
CA LEU A 174 4.65 -8.29 14.24
C LEU A 174 5.06 -8.69 15.66
N ALA A 175 5.96 -7.93 16.30
CA ALA A 175 6.34 -8.19 17.68
C ALA A 175 5.17 -7.91 18.66
N ARG A 176 4.44 -6.81 18.46
CA ARG A 176 3.30 -6.40 19.30
C ARG A 176 2.20 -7.47 19.36
N ILE A 177 1.97 -8.19 18.28
CA ILE A 177 0.95 -9.25 18.23
C ILE A 177 1.42 -10.59 18.83
N GLY A 178 2.68 -10.72 19.24
CA GLY A 178 3.26 -11.97 19.75
C GLY A 178 4.16 -12.72 18.76
N GLY A 179 4.57 -12.07 17.67
CA GLY A 179 5.57 -12.58 16.74
C GLY A 179 5.00 -13.41 15.57
N GLU A 180 5.92 -13.95 14.76
CA GLU A 180 5.62 -14.71 13.55
C GLU A 180 4.70 -15.92 13.78
N VAL A 181 4.86 -16.62 14.91
CA VAL A 181 4.03 -17.80 15.21
C VAL A 181 2.56 -17.40 15.40
N VAL A 182 2.30 -16.37 16.21
CA VAL A 182 0.94 -15.88 16.46
C VAL A 182 0.33 -15.30 15.19
N TRP A 183 1.10 -14.52 14.42
CA TRP A 183 0.66 -13.99 13.14
C TRP A 183 0.20 -15.11 12.18
N ARG A 184 1.04 -16.14 11.99
CA ARG A 184 0.71 -17.29 11.14
C ARG A 184 -0.53 -18.04 11.63
N GLN A 185 -0.67 -18.22 12.94
CA GLN A 185 -1.85 -18.90 13.52
C GLN A 185 -3.13 -18.12 13.27
N ARG A 186 -3.14 -16.80 13.46
CA ARG A 186 -4.32 -15.97 13.21
C ARG A 186 -4.70 -15.93 11.73
N LEU A 187 -3.72 -15.89 10.84
CA LEU A 187 -3.91 -15.80 9.40
C LEU A 187 -4.08 -17.17 8.71
N ASP A 188 -3.99 -18.28 9.45
CA ASP A 188 -4.21 -19.60 8.89
C ASP A 188 -5.65 -19.72 8.32
N PRO A 189 -5.82 -20.11 7.05
CA PRO A 189 -7.14 -20.11 6.40
C PRO A 189 -8.08 -21.22 6.90
N HIS A 190 -7.56 -22.22 7.62
CA HIS A 190 -8.35 -23.33 8.12
C HIS A 190 -8.77 -23.16 9.58
N THR A 191 -7.87 -22.60 10.39
CA THR A 191 -7.96 -22.59 11.85
C THR A 191 -7.93 -21.19 12.44
N GLY A 192 -7.34 -20.23 11.72
CA GLY A 192 -7.18 -18.86 12.18
C GLY A 192 -8.50 -18.11 12.32
N ASP A 193 -8.55 -17.19 13.28
CA ASP A 193 -9.67 -16.27 13.48
C ASP A 193 -9.77 -15.27 12.31
N ILE A 194 -8.63 -14.82 11.79
CA ILE A 194 -8.57 -13.88 10.66
C ILE A 194 -8.60 -14.63 9.33
N GLY A 195 -7.77 -15.66 9.18
CA GLY A 195 -7.65 -16.40 7.91
C GLY A 195 -8.98 -16.97 7.43
N ARG A 196 -9.78 -17.57 8.32
CA ARG A 196 -11.11 -18.08 7.96
C ARG A 196 -12.06 -17.00 7.42
N ARG A 197 -11.98 -15.77 7.95
CA ARG A 197 -12.79 -14.65 7.46
C ARG A 197 -12.31 -14.12 6.11
N LEU A 198 -11.00 -14.16 5.86
CA LEU A 198 -10.42 -13.78 4.58
C LEU A 198 -10.79 -14.75 3.45
N VAL A 199 -10.92 -16.05 3.75
CA VAL A 199 -11.37 -17.08 2.79
C VAL A 199 -12.77 -16.81 2.23
N ASP A 200 -13.61 -16.10 2.98
CA ASP A 200 -14.97 -15.72 2.56
C ASP A 200 -15.01 -14.48 1.67
N GLN A 201 -13.90 -13.75 1.52
CA GLN A 201 -13.85 -12.56 0.68
C GLN A 201 -13.75 -12.91 -0.81
N PRO A 202 -14.54 -12.24 -1.68
CA PRO A 202 -14.45 -12.45 -3.11
C PRO A 202 -13.17 -11.84 -3.70
N ALA A 203 -12.69 -12.41 -4.81
CA ALA A 203 -11.63 -11.85 -5.63
C ALA A 203 -12.15 -10.77 -6.58
N VAL A 204 -13.37 -10.97 -7.05
CA VAL A 204 -14.00 -10.16 -8.08
C VAL A 204 -15.46 -9.96 -7.77
N VAL A 205 -15.96 -8.75 -8.00
CA VAL A 205 -17.38 -8.43 -7.94
C VAL A 205 -17.78 -7.54 -9.10
N VAL A 206 -19.05 -7.58 -9.48
CA VAL A 206 -19.65 -6.62 -10.41
C VAL A 206 -20.73 -5.84 -9.64
N ARG A 207 -20.67 -4.52 -9.71
CA ARG A 207 -21.66 -3.61 -9.10
C ARG A 207 -22.09 -2.57 -10.12
N GLY A 208 -23.17 -1.86 -9.82
CA GLY A 208 -23.86 -1.01 -10.79
C GLY A 208 -24.86 -1.81 -11.63
N GLU A 209 -25.59 -1.10 -12.47
CA GLU A 209 -26.72 -1.64 -13.25
C GLU A 209 -26.68 -1.10 -14.69
N GLY A 210 -27.32 -1.80 -15.61
CA GLY A 210 -27.34 -1.42 -17.03
C GLY A 210 -25.95 -1.29 -17.63
N GLU A 211 -25.70 -0.13 -18.24
CA GLU A 211 -24.43 0.26 -18.87
C GLU A 211 -23.37 0.69 -17.83
N CYS A 212 -23.79 1.08 -16.63
CA CYS A 212 -22.89 1.49 -15.54
C CYS A 212 -22.40 0.31 -14.69
N ARG A 213 -22.51 -0.93 -15.19
CA ARG A 213 -21.93 -2.09 -14.52
C ARG A 213 -20.41 -2.03 -14.57
N THR A 214 -19.79 -2.11 -13.41
CA THR A 214 -18.34 -2.08 -13.25
C THR A 214 -17.88 -3.35 -12.53
N MET A 215 -16.85 -3.99 -13.09
CA MET A 215 -16.15 -5.10 -12.45
C MET A 215 -15.01 -4.56 -11.60
N PHE A 216 -14.95 -4.99 -10.33
CA PHE A 216 -13.90 -4.64 -9.38
C PHE A 216 -13.07 -5.88 -9.07
N VAL A 217 -11.76 -5.70 -9.13
CA VAL A 217 -10.73 -6.72 -8.86
C VAL A 217 -9.45 -5.99 -8.50
N HIS A 218 -8.62 -6.56 -7.62
CA HIS A 218 -7.40 -5.92 -7.14
C HIS A 218 -6.42 -5.52 -8.27
N ALA A 219 -6.03 -6.48 -9.13
CA ALA A 219 -5.06 -6.25 -10.22
C ALA A 219 -5.65 -6.34 -11.63
N GLY A 220 -6.62 -7.23 -11.84
CA GLY A 220 -7.20 -7.51 -13.16
C GLY A 220 -7.48 -9.00 -13.37
N VAL A 221 -8.27 -9.30 -14.41
CA VAL A 221 -8.56 -10.67 -14.85
C VAL A 221 -7.90 -10.90 -16.20
N ARG A 222 -7.07 -11.94 -16.30
CA ARG A 222 -6.44 -12.31 -17.57
C ARG A 222 -7.48 -12.92 -18.50
N PHE A 223 -7.35 -12.67 -19.79
CA PHE A 223 -8.27 -13.21 -20.80
C PHE A 223 -8.42 -14.73 -20.70
N ARG A 224 -7.31 -15.48 -20.59
CA ARG A 224 -7.34 -16.94 -20.42
C ARG A 224 -8.13 -17.39 -19.18
N ASP A 225 -8.05 -16.65 -18.09
CA ASP A 225 -8.75 -16.99 -16.85
C ASP A 225 -10.25 -16.64 -16.97
N ALA A 226 -10.58 -15.52 -17.62
CA ALA A 226 -11.95 -15.18 -17.98
C ALA A 226 -12.59 -16.25 -18.90
N GLU A 227 -11.88 -16.71 -19.94
CA GLU A 227 -12.35 -17.78 -20.82
C GLU A 227 -12.54 -19.13 -20.10
N LYS A 228 -11.62 -19.45 -19.18
CA LYS A 228 -11.65 -20.69 -18.41
C LYS A 228 -12.85 -20.73 -17.46
N TYR A 229 -13.02 -19.70 -16.63
CA TYR A 229 -14.00 -19.72 -15.54
C TYR A 229 -15.36 -19.14 -15.95
N LYS A 230 -15.42 -18.27 -16.97
CA LYS A 230 -16.61 -17.70 -17.62
C LYS A 230 -17.51 -16.83 -16.75
N THR A 231 -17.57 -17.04 -15.43
CA THR A 231 -18.39 -16.26 -14.51
C THR A 231 -17.59 -15.79 -13.29
N VAL A 232 -18.07 -14.71 -12.67
CA VAL A 232 -17.52 -14.12 -11.44
C VAL A 232 -17.59 -15.13 -10.29
N GLU A 233 -18.69 -15.88 -10.20
CA GLU A 233 -18.90 -16.89 -9.16
C GLU A 233 -17.93 -18.06 -9.32
N ALA A 234 -17.65 -18.48 -10.56
CA ALA A 234 -16.68 -19.52 -10.83
C ALA A 234 -15.24 -19.07 -10.51
N LEU A 235 -14.89 -17.81 -10.81
CA LEU A 235 -13.62 -17.22 -10.43
C LEU A 235 -13.43 -17.19 -8.90
N ASN A 236 -14.43 -16.66 -8.17
CA ASN A 236 -14.40 -16.57 -6.72
C ASN A 236 -14.33 -17.96 -6.06
N ARG A 237 -15.11 -18.93 -6.56
CA ARG A 237 -15.08 -20.32 -6.09
C ARG A 237 -13.70 -20.95 -6.31
N ALA A 238 -13.13 -20.80 -7.50
CA ALA A 238 -11.83 -21.35 -7.83
C ALA A 238 -10.72 -20.77 -6.95
N LEU A 239 -10.76 -19.47 -6.64
CA LEU A 239 -9.81 -18.88 -5.69
C LEU A 239 -9.96 -19.46 -4.29
N ARG A 240 -11.19 -19.53 -3.77
CA ARG A 240 -11.47 -20.09 -2.45
C ARG A 240 -10.94 -21.51 -2.31
N GLU A 241 -11.22 -22.35 -3.31
CA GLU A 241 -10.73 -23.73 -3.36
C GLU A 241 -9.19 -23.78 -3.36
N GLN A 242 -8.52 -22.90 -4.11
CA GLN A 242 -7.06 -22.84 -4.13
C GLN A 242 -6.45 -22.39 -2.80
N ILE A 243 -7.06 -21.43 -2.10
CA ILE A 243 -6.61 -21.00 -0.76
C ILE A 243 -6.67 -22.18 0.20
N LEU A 244 -7.78 -22.93 0.19
CA LEU A 244 -7.99 -24.08 1.08
C LEU A 244 -7.15 -25.31 0.70
N GLN A 245 -6.86 -25.53 -0.59
CA GLN A 245 -6.02 -26.64 -1.02
C GLN A 245 -4.52 -26.35 -0.82
N GLY A 246 -4.11 -25.11 -1.04
CA GLY A 246 -2.70 -24.68 -0.98
C GLY A 246 -2.12 -24.59 0.42
N SER A 247 -2.95 -24.54 1.45
CA SER A 247 -2.52 -24.27 2.84
C SER A 247 -2.28 -25.54 3.67
N GLY A 248 -2.56 -26.72 3.10
CA GLY A 248 -2.38 -28.02 3.76
C GLY A 248 -1.00 -28.69 3.60
N SER A 249 -0.03 -28.08 2.90
CA SER A 249 1.25 -28.76 2.57
C SER A 249 2.45 -28.07 3.21
N ARG A 250 2.85 -28.55 4.39
CA ARG A 250 4.24 -28.39 4.87
C ARG A 250 4.89 -29.75 5.12
N ALA A 251 5.03 -30.54 4.06
CA ALA A 251 6.06 -31.56 3.90
C ALA A 251 6.23 -31.83 2.40
N VAL A 252 7.45 -32.19 2.01
CA VAL A 252 7.90 -32.49 0.65
C VAL A 252 8.31 -31.29 -0.21
N ALA A 253 9.63 -31.14 -0.28
CA ALA A 253 10.32 -30.51 -1.39
C ALA A 253 9.85 -31.13 -2.71
N TYR A 254 9.12 -30.37 -3.51
CA TYR A 254 8.93 -30.71 -4.92
C TYR A 254 9.55 -29.63 -5.81
N LYS A 255 10.61 -30.05 -6.50
CA LYS A 255 11.01 -29.56 -7.82
C LYS A 255 9.74 -29.35 -8.65
N CYS A 256 9.42 -28.10 -8.97
CA CYS A 256 8.25 -27.72 -9.75
C CYS A 256 8.42 -28.13 -11.23
N PRO A 257 7.59 -29.03 -11.78
CA PRO A 257 7.38 -29.13 -13.22
C PRO A 257 6.23 -28.20 -13.59
N ARG A 258 6.58 -27.08 -14.26
CA ARG A 258 5.71 -26.21 -15.08
C ARG A 258 4.20 -26.42 -14.92
N LEU A 259 3.58 -25.74 -13.94
CA LEU A 259 2.15 -25.48 -13.92
C LEU A 259 1.90 -23.97 -13.78
N GLY A 260 1.06 -23.45 -14.68
CA GLY A 260 0.84 -22.04 -14.89
C GLY A 260 0.28 -21.34 -13.66
N HIS A 261 1.14 -20.54 -13.01
CA HIS A 261 0.78 -19.64 -11.93
C HIS A 261 -0.28 -18.62 -12.37
N LEU A 262 -1.38 -18.52 -11.61
CA LEU A 262 -2.09 -17.26 -11.48
C LEU A 262 -1.14 -16.31 -10.75
N ARG A 263 -0.36 -15.52 -11.49
CA ARG A 263 0.40 -14.40 -10.95
C ARG A 263 -0.54 -13.20 -10.92
N VAL A 264 -1.02 -12.85 -9.74
CA VAL A 264 -1.53 -11.50 -9.46
C VAL A 264 -0.31 -10.58 -9.51
N LEU A 265 -0.30 -9.65 -10.47
CA LEU A 265 0.76 -8.67 -10.62
C LEU A 265 0.29 -7.39 -9.95
N SER A 266 0.97 -6.95 -8.90
CA SER A 266 0.81 -5.59 -8.39
C SER A 266 1.41 -4.63 -9.42
N GLY A 267 0.61 -3.68 -9.91
CA GLY A 267 1.09 -2.57 -10.73
C GLY A 267 1.84 -1.56 -9.88
N ALA A 268 3.06 -1.89 -9.44
CA ALA A 268 3.96 -0.96 -8.77
C ALA A 268 5.43 -1.41 -8.94
N GLU A 269 5.91 -1.46 -10.18
CA GLU A 269 7.33 -1.29 -10.47
C GLU A 269 7.44 -0.28 -11.62
N GLY A 270 7.66 0.98 -11.24
CA GLY A 270 8.10 2.03 -12.13
C GLY A 270 9.62 2.01 -12.27
N SER A 271 10.05 2.44 -13.46
CA SER A 271 11.41 2.61 -14.02
C SER A 271 12.18 1.34 -14.38
#